data_AF-A0A1G6AYR1-F1
#
_entry.id   AF-A0A1G6AYR1-F1
#
_cell.length_a   1.000
_cell.length_b   1.000
_cell.length_c   1.000
_cell.angle_alpha   90.00
_cell.angle_beta   90.00
_cell.angle_gamma   90.00
#
_symmetry.space_group_name_H-M   'P 1'
#
loop_
_entity.id
_entity.type
_entity.pdbx_description
1 polymer ?
#
loop_
_entity_poly.entity_id
_entity_poly.type
_entity_poly.pdbx_seq_one_letter_code
_entity_poly.pdbx_strand_id
1 'polypeptide(L)'
;MRRKRTAVVVGLGMAAMLAGICSASAALPPYWQRAREIERIVGDQGVNEALNSSPIVSIAVTGDDVYEVRSETCRLTVTIVDVPQDEGMMGPRKFDLELGQAECQ
;
A
#
# COMPACT_ATOMS: atom_id res chain seq x y z
N MET A 1 -32.84 57.23 22.86
CA MET A 1 -33.22 55.81 22.71
C MET A 1 -31.99 54.98 22.32
N ARG A 2 -31.67 53.93 23.09
CA ARG A 2 -30.56 52.98 22.84
C ARG A 2 -31.02 51.83 21.92
N ARG A 3 -30.26 51.45 20.89
CA ARG A 3 -30.24 50.07 20.30
C ARG A 3 -28.82 49.77 19.78
N LYS A 4 -28.02 48.99 20.53
CA LYS A 4 -27.69 47.54 20.33
C LYS A 4 -26.75 47.34 19.12
N ARG A 5 -25.42 47.38 19.31
CA ARG A 5 -24.49 46.26 19.63
C ARG A 5 -24.50 45.10 18.61
N THR A 6 -23.29 44.90 18.03
CA THR A 6 -22.61 43.63 17.72
C THR A 6 -23.29 42.62 16.79
N ALA A 7 -22.67 42.34 15.63
CA ALA A 7 -22.47 40.99 15.08
C ALA A 7 -21.72 41.05 13.73
N VAL A 8 -20.49 41.56 13.73
CA VAL A 8 -19.48 41.08 12.77
C VAL A 8 -18.78 39.93 13.51
N VAL A 9 -18.32 38.90 12.80
CA VAL A 9 -17.60 37.71 13.32
C VAL A 9 -18.50 36.52 13.74
N VAL A 10 -19.22 35.91 12.80
CA VAL A 10 -19.69 34.49 12.95
C VAL A 10 -19.51 33.66 11.67
N GLY A 11 -19.24 34.26 10.50
CA GLY A 11 -19.23 33.53 9.22
C GLY A 11 -17.94 32.79 8.83
N LEU A 12 -16.77 33.13 9.40
CA LEU A 12 -15.48 32.65 8.87
C LEU A 12 -14.97 31.34 9.50
N GLY A 13 -15.51 30.94 10.66
CA GLY A 13 -15.02 29.76 11.40
C GLY A 13 -15.49 28.42 10.84
N MET A 14 -16.68 28.37 10.23
CA MET A 14 -17.30 27.10 9.82
C MET A 14 -16.76 26.56 8.49
N ALA A 15 -16.25 27.43 7.61
CA ALA A 15 -15.61 27.02 6.36
C ALA A 15 -14.21 26.42 6.58
N ALA A 16 -13.49 26.85 7.62
CA ALA A 16 -12.15 26.34 7.94
C ALA A 16 -12.17 24.92 8.55
N MET A 17 -13.26 24.53 9.24
CA MET A 17 -13.38 23.20 9.86
C MET A 17 -13.66 22.07 8.85
N LEU A 18 -14.27 22.38 7.70
CA LEU A 18 -14.58 21.38 6.66
C LEU A 18 -13.37 21.02 5.78
N ALA A 19 -12.31 21.85 5.77
CA ALA A 19 -11.12 21.61 4.96
C ALA A 19 -10.15 20.57 5.56
N GLY A 20 -10.38 20.10 6.80
CA GLY A 20 -9.46 19.22 7.52
C GLY A 20 -9.77 17.72 7.51
N ILE A 21 -10.83 17.26 6.83
CA ILE A 21 -11.32 15.86 6.94
C ILE A 21 -10.67 14.91 5.92
N CYS A 22 -9.85 15.40 4.99
CA CYS A 22 -9.06 14.53 4.13
C CYS A 22 -7.83 14.00 4.88
N SER A 23 -8.06 13.19 5.91
CA SER A 23 -7.08 12.21 6.36
C SER A 23 -6.94 11.21 5.22
N ALA A 24 -5.99 11.46 4.32
CA ALA A 24 -5.48 10.43 3.42
C ALA A 24 -4.97 9.31 4.33
N SER A 25 -5.82 8.31 4.53
CA SER A 25 -5.38 7.06 5.11
C SER A 25 -4.42 6.53 4.06
N ALA A 26 -3.14 6.39 4.40
CA ALA A 26 -2.31 5.39 3.76
C ALA A 26 -3.02 4.06 4.05
N ALA A 27 -3.97 3.72 3.17
CA ALA A 27 -4.89 2.62 3.36
C ALA A 27 -4.09 1.38 3.02
N LEU A 28 -3.30 0.91 4.00
CA LEU A 28 -2.67 -0.38 3.94
C LEU A 28 -3.71 -1.39 3.42
N PRO A 29 -3.37 -2.18 2.40
CA PRO A 29 -4.30 -3.11 1.79
C PRO A 29 -4.98 -4.00 2.84
N PRO A 30 -6.26 -4.36 2.61
CA PRO A 30 -6.99 -5.26 3.50
C PRO A 30 -6.19 -6.53 3.80
N TYR A 31 -6.34 -7.09 5.00
CA TYR A 31 -5.62 -8.28 5.43
C TYR A 31 -5.67 -9.42 4.38
N TRP A 32 -6.85 -9.67 3.80
CA TRP A 32 -7.03 -10.74 2.80
C TRP A 32 -6.29 -10.44 1.49
N GLN A 33 -6.15 -9.18 1.11
CA GLN A 33 -5.40 -8.79 -0.08
C GLN A 33 -3.90 -9.00 0.15
N ARG A 34 -3.39 -8.59 1.34
CA ARG A 34 -2.02 -8.84 1.76
C ARG A 34 -1.68 -10.34 1.84
N ALA A 35 -2.59 -11.17 2.36
CA ALA A 35 -2.39 -12.61 2.40
C ALA A 35 -2.18 -13.21 1.00
N ARG A 36 -3.00 -12.80 0.01
CA ARG A 36 -2.86 -13.25 -1.38
C ARG A 36 -1.58 -12.78 -2.04
N GLU A 37 -1.13 -11.55 -1.75
CA GLU A 37 0.16 -11.03 -2.21
C GLU A 37 1.32 -11.86 -1.67
N ILE A 38 1.32 -12.16 -0.36
CA ILE A 38 2.35 -13.00 0.27
C ILE A 38 2.31 -14.42 -0.30
N GLU A 39 1.14 -15.03 -0.46
CA GLU A 39 0.99 -16.35 -1.09
C GLU A 39 1.58 -16.36 -2.51
N ARG A 40 1.30 -15.32 -3.30
CA ARG A 40 1.83 -15.15 -4.66
C ARG A 40 3.35 -15.01 -4.65
N ILE A 41 3.94 -14.25 -3.73
CA ILE A 41 5.39 -14.08 -3.56
C ILE A 41 6.05 -15.41 -3.20
N VAL A 42 5.51 -16.13 -2.20
CA VAL A 42 6.07 -17.41 -1.75
C VAL A 42 6.01 -18.48 -2.84
N GLY A 43 4.94 -18.48 -3.64
CA GLY A 43 4.74 -19.45 -4.72
C GLY A 43 5.35 -19.07 -6.07
N ASP A 44 6.02 -17.91 -6.20
CA ASP A 44 6.56 -17.45 -7.47
C ASP A 44 7.91 -18.11 -7.80
N GLN A 45 8.03 -18.67 -9.01
CA GLN A 45 9.28 -19.27 -9.47
C GLN A 45 10.37 -18.22 -9.68
N GLY A 46 10.04 -17.03 -10.19
CA GLY A 46 10.99 -15.94 -10.39
C GLY A 46 11.58 -15.45 -9.06
N VAL A 47 10.79 -15.39 -7.99
CA VAL A 47 11.29 -15.11 -6.64
C VAL A 47 12.26 -16.19 -6.18
N ASN A 48 11.95 -17.48 -6.41
CA ASN A 48 12.87 -18.57 -6.06
C ASN A 48 14.19 -18.45 -6.82
N GLU A 49 14.14 -18.20 -8.12
CA GLU A 49 15.32 -18.03 -8.97
C GLU A 49 16.14 -16.80 -8.57
N ALA A 50 15.49 -15.66 -8.30
CA ALA A 50 16.15 -14.43 -7.87
C ALA A 50 16.86 -14.59 -6.52
N LEU A 51 16.35 -15.46 -5.63
CA LEU A 51 16.98 -15.80 -4.35
C LEU A 51 18.00 -16.95 -4.46
N ASN A 52 18.39 -17.37 -5.66
CA ASN A 52 19.28 -18.52 -5.90
C ASN A 52 18.80 -19.81 -5.21
N SER A 53 17.49 -20.03 -5.21
CA SER A 53 16.82 -21.14 -4.53
C SER A 53 17.06 -21.21 -3.00
N SER A 54 17.52 -20.12 -2.39
CA SER A 54 17.67 -20.01 -0.94
C SER A 54 16.28 -19.84 -0.28
N PRO A 55 16.02 -20.49 0.87
CA PRO A 55 14.73 -20.37 1.55
C PRO A 55 14.41 -18.94 2.00
N ILE A 56 13.14 -18.55 1.87
CA ILE A 56 12.66 -17.27 2.39
C ILE A 56 12.65 -17.33 3.93
N VAL A 57 13.31 -16.38 4.56
CA VAL A 57 13.36 -16.24 6.03
C VAL A 57 12.45 -15.11 6.53
N SER A 58 12.19 -14.10 5.70
CA SER A 58 11.23 -13.05 6.02
C SER A 58 10.67 -12.35 4.78
N ILE A 59 9.46 -11.83 4.95
CA ILE A 59 8.77 -10.97 3.99
C ILE A 59 8.25 -9.77 4.79
N ALA A 60 8.69 -8.57 4.46
CA ALA A 60 8.32 -7.34 5.16
C ALA A 60 7.76 -6.32 4.17
N VAL A 61 6.70 -5.62 4.56
CA VAL A 61 6.18 -4.48 3.78
C VAL A 61 7.09 -3.28 4.05
N THR A 62 7.67 -2.71 3.00
CA THR A 62 8.58 -1.56 3.10
C THR A 62 8.01 -0.31 2.43
N GLY A 63 6.89 -0.42 1.71
CA GLY A 63 6.18 0.69 1.11
C GLY A 63 4.78 0.31 0.64
N ASP A 64 4.09 1.23 -0.01
CA ASP A 64 2.83 0.94 -0.69
C ASP A 64 3.11 -0.05 -1.82
N ASP A 65 2.55 -1.26 -1.68
CA ASP A 65 2.76 -2.36 -2.62
C ASP A 65 4.21 -2.79 -2.86
N VAL A 66 5.11 -2.44 -1.94
CA VAL A 66 6.51 -2.87 -1.97
C VAL A 66 6.83 -3.78 -0.80
N TYR A 67 7.43 -4.92 -1.12
CA TYR A 67 7.89 -5.93 -0.19
C TYR A 67 9.40 -6.09 -0.28
N GLU A 68 10.04 -6.23 0.87
CA GLU A 68 11.37 -6.80 1.00
C GLU A 68 11.25 -8.29 1.34
N VAL A 69 11.73 -9.14 0.45
CA VAL A 69 11.86 -10.58 0.65
C VAL A 69 13.32 -10.89 0.96
N ARG A 70 13.56 -11.64 2.02
CA ARG A 70 14.92 -12.00 2.44
C ARG A 70 15.07 -13.50 2.48
N SER A 71 16.25 -13.95 2.07
CA SER A 71 16.80 -15.26 2.39
C SER A 71 17.96 -15.09 3.38
N GLU A 72 18.68 -16.18 3.66
CA GLU A 72 19.88 -16.13 4.52
C GLU A 72 20.98 -15.24 3.93
N THR A 73 21.12 -15.22 2.60
CA THR A 73 22.24 -14.56 1.90
C THR A 73 21.82 -13.49 0.90
N CYS A 74 20.52 -13.37 0.59
CA CYS A 74 20.02 -12.43 -0.40
C CYS A 74 18.89 -11.55 0.14
N ARG A 75 18.77 -10.36 -0.44
CA ARG A 75 17.64 -9.45 -0.30
C ARG A 75 17.05 -9.19 -1.68
N LEU A 76 15.73 -9.24 -1.79
CA LEU A 76 14.99 -9.00 -3.02
C LEU A 76 13.86 -8.01 -2.75
N THR A 77 13.79 -6.94 -3.54
CA THR A 77 12.61 -6.07 -3.57
C THR A 77 11.59 -6.63 -4.55
N VAL A 78 10.35 -6.76 -4.10
CA VAL A 78 9.21 -7.19 -4.91
C VAL A 78 8.15 -6.11 -4.87
N THR A 79 7.71 -5.67 -6.06
CA THR A 79 6.65 -4.67 -6.21
C THR A 79 5.40 -5.35 -6.74
N ILE A 80 4.26 -5.08 -6.12
CA ILE A 80 2.95 -5.51 -6.62
C ILE A 80 2.49 -4.53 -7.69
N VAL A 81 2.19 -5.02 -8.89
CA VAL A 81 1.75 -4.19 -10.02
C VAL A 81 0.34 -4.57 -10.41
N ASP A 82 -0.56 -3.59 -10.48
CA ASP A 82 -1.95 -3.84 -10.83
C ASP A 82 -2.12 -4.25 -12.28
N VAL A 83 -2.91 -5.31 -12.48
CA VAL A 83 -3.30 -5.77 -13.81
C VAL A 83 -4.69 -5.23 -14.12
N PRO A 84 -4.93 -4.68 -15.32
CA PRO A 84 -6.25 -4.21 -15.71
C PRO A 84 -7.35 -5.25 -15.45
N GLN A 85 -8.45 -4.81 -14.84
CA GLN A 85 -9.64 -5.63 -14.64
C GLN A 85 -10.78 -5.06 -15.47
N ASP A 86 -11.63 -5.93 -16.01
CA ASP A 86 -12.80 -5.51 -16.77
C ASP A 86 -13.71 -4.62 -15.91
N GLU A 87 -14.22 -3.55 -16.51
CA GLU A 87 -15.08 -2.60 -15.80
C GLU A 87 -16.33 -3.30 -15.25
N GLY A 88 -16.65 -3.03 -13.99
CA GLY A 88 -17.80 -3.64 -13.30
C GLY A 88 -17.50 -4.97 -12.59
N MET A 89 -16.27 -5.50 -12.68
CA MET A 89 -15.87 -6.67 -11.90
C MET A 89 -15.63 -6.31 -10.44
N MET A 90 -16.51 -6.81 -9.56
CA MET A 90 -16.35 -6.72 -8.11
C MET A 90 -15.60 -7.95 -7.61
N GLY A 91 -14.46 -7.76 -6.95
CA GLY A 91 -13.67 -8.85 -6.41
C GLY A 91 -12.28 -8.42 -5.94
N PRO A 92 -11.45 -9.38 -5.52
CA PRO A 92 -10.05 -9.14 -5.21
C PRO A 92 -9.31 -8.45 -6.35
N ARG A 93 -8.37 -7.58 -5.99
CA ARG A 93 -7.48 -6.93 -6.94
C ARG A 93 -6.69 -7.98 -7.72
N LYS A 94 -6.61 -7.83 -9.03
CA LYS A 94 -5.67 -8.60 -9.87
C LYS A 94 -4.35 -7.84 -9.94
N PHE A 95 -3.27 -8.56 -9.75
CA PHE A 95 -1.93 -8.00 -9.73
C PHE A 95 -0.92 -9.03 -10.23
N ASP A 96 0.26 -8.55 -10.57
CA ASP A 96 1.45 -9.34 -10.85
C ASP A 96 2.62 -8.88 -9.98
N LEU A 97 3.73 -9.61 -10.04
CA LEU A 97 4.97 -9.28 -9.35
C LEU A 97 5.99 -8.67 -10.31
N GLU A 98 6.50 -7.50 -9.97
CA GLU A 98 7.72 -6.97 -10.57
C GLU A 98 8.88 -7.23 -9.61
N LEU A 99 9.88 -7.98 -10.08
CA LEU A 99 11.04 -8.37 -9.28
C LEU A 99 12.18 -7.38 -9.53
N GLY A 100 12.69 -6.78 -8.46
CA GLY A 100 13.92 -6.00 -8.50
C GLY A 100 15.16 -6.87 -8.65
N GLN A 101 16.33 -6.24 -8.67
CA GLN A 101 17.59 -6.98 -8.64
C GLN A 101 17.85 -7.52 -7.23
N ALA A 102 18.16 -8.81 -7.13
CA ALA A 102 18.56 -9.41 -5.86
C ALA A 102 19.97 -8.95 -5.46
N GLU A 103 20.12 -8.54 -4.21
CA GLU A 103 21.39 -8.20 -3.58
C GLU A 103 21.84 -9.39 -2.73
N CYS A 104 22.76 -10.20 -3.26
CA CYS A 104 23.30 -11.39 -2.60
C CYS A 104 24.74 -11.18 -2.14
N GLN A 105 25.10 -11.77 -1.00
CA GLN A 105 26.47 -11.77 -0.43
C GLN A 105 27.23 -13.05 -0.75
#